data_AF-A0A850P6F7-F1
#
_entry.id   AF-A0A850P6F7-F1
#
_cell.length_a   1.000
_cell.length_b   1.000
_cell.length_c   1.000
_cell.angle_alpha   90.00
_cell.angle_beta   90.00
_cell.angle_gamma   90.00
#
_symmetry.space_group_name_H-M   'P 1'
#
loop_
_entity.id
_entity.type
_entity.pdbx_description
1 polymer ?
#
loop_
_entity_poly.entity_id
_entity_poly.type
_entity_poly.pdbx_seq_one_letter_code
_entity_poly.pdbx_strand_id
1 'polypeptide(L)'
;MPECGYAMRQPLNSGINTINYLLYFCTLHHDLFPRENPDGGAVAENAHEQLEATIRNAAESRYLRALYETAMLLYASRFGKRNLAEARLWLLRFVFSLRLTKLRVSEQGVQKLCLDHRLLDHIASSFNHAQLMQYLRAYTYDIDTDGLDGGGVRARYVRSVYGVMGQPCPEKEQLKNGFDAGLIKHFGKLTASGRAA
;
A
#
# COMPACT_ATOMS: atom_id res chain seq x y z
N MET A 1 8.48 -5.01 28.50
CA MET A 1 7.22 -4.87 27.73
C MET A 1 7.01 -6.14 26.92
N PRO A 2 5.79 -6.63 26.72
CA PRO A 2 5.61 -7.91 26.04
C PRO A 2 6.07 -7.79 24.59
N GLU A 3 6.85 -8.76 24.12
CA GLU A 3 7.39 -8.86 22.76
C GLU A 3 6.31 -9.21 21.69
N CYS A 4 5.03 -9.28 22.08
CA CYS A 4 3.89 -9.59 21.21
C CYS A 4 2.80 -8.53 21.39
N GLY A 5 2.46 -7.82 20.31
CA GLY A 5 1.45 -6.76 20.30
C GLY A 5 0.01 -7.26 20.31
N TYR A 6 -0.95 -6.34 20.23
CA TYR A 6 -2.38 -6.66 20.15
C TYR A 6 -2.76 -7.16 18.74
N ALA A 7 -3.50 -8.28 18.66
CA ALA A 7 -4.06 -8.75 17.39
C ALA A 7 -5.29 -7.93 16.99
N MET A 8 -5.36 -7.45 15.75
CA MET A 8 -6.47 -6.58 15.30
C MET A 8 -7.86 -7.28 15.33
N ARG A 9 -7.89 -8.63 15.29
CA ARG A 9 -9.14 -9.43 15.32
C ARG A 9 -9.60 -9.83 16.73
N GLN A 10 -8.95 -9.36 17.79
CA GLN A 10 -9.32 -9.79 19.13
C GLN A 10 -10.69 -9.23 19.56
N PRO A 11 -11.52 -10.01 20.28
CA PRO A 11 -12.76 -9.50 20.84
C PRO A 11 -12.45 -8.39 21.86
N LEU A 12 -13.14 -7.25 21.72
CA LEU A 12 -13.02 -6.13 22.64
C LEU A 12 -14.00 -6.31 23.79
N ASN A 13 -13.50 -6.80 24.93
CA ASN A 13 -14.27 -6.74 26.17
C ASN A 13 -14.24 -5.30 26.71
N SER A 14 -15.41 -4.77 27.11
CA SER A 14 -15.54 -3.42 27.66
C SER A 14 -14.66 -3.24 28.92
N GLY A 15 -13.72 -2.30 28.89
CA GLY A 15 -12.83 -1.98 30.02
C GLY A 15 -11.44 -1.47 29.61
N ILE A 16 -10.51 -1.45 30.57
CA ILE A 16 -9.13 -0.96 30.40
C ILE A 16 -8.39 -1.64 29.23
N ASN A 17 -8.69 -2.90 28.92
CA ASN A 17 -8.11 -3.61 27.78
C ASN A 17 -8.48 -2.98 26.43
N THR A 18 -9.68 -2.41 26.30
CA THR A 18 -10.11 -1.71 25.08
C THR A 18 -9.32 -0.41 24.90
N ILE A 19 -9.04 0.33 25.98
CA ILE A 19 -8.24 1.56 25.91
C ILE A 19 -6.81 1.23 25.47
N ASN A 20 -6.18 0.23 26.08
CA ASN A 20 -4.82 -0.18 25.72
C ASN A 20 -4.73 -0.70 24.28
N TYR A 21 -5.76 -1.42 23.82
CA TYR A 21 -5.88 -1.86 22.44
C TYR A 21 -5.92 -0.67 21.46
N LEU A 22 -6.80 0.31 21.73
CA LEU A 22 -6.94 1.49 20.88
C LEU A 22 -5.67 2.34 20.89
N LEU A 23 -5.08 2.56 22.07
CA LEU A 23 -3.80 3.26 22.20
C LEU A 23 -2.70 2.57 21.40
N TYR A 24 -2.60 1.24 21.49
CA TYR A 24 -1.63 0.48 20.71
C TYR A 24 -1.78 0.70 19.20
N PHE A 25 -3.00 0.60 18.66
CA PHE A 25 -3.21 0.79 17.22
C PHE A 25 -3.09 2.25 16.77
N CYS A 26 -3.43 3.21 17.64
CA CYS A 26 -3.16 4.64 17.39
C CYS A 26 -1.65 4.91 17.32
N THR A 27 -0.86 4.40 18.28
CA THR A 27 0.59 4.52 18.27
C THR A 27 1.20 3.80 17.06
N LEU A 28 0.75 2.58 16.76
CA LEU A 28 1.22 1.84 15.59
C LEU A 28 0.89 2.56 14.28
N HIS A 29 -0.28 3.19 14.18
CA HIS A 29 -0.64 4.00 13.01
C HIS A 29 0.28 5.22 12.88
N HIS A 30 0.52 5.93 13.99
CA HIS A 30 1.43 7.08 14.00
C HIS A 30 2.87 6.69 13.63
N ASP A 31 3.36 5.56 14.14
CA ASP A 31 4.69 5.04 13.81
C ASP A 31 4.82 4.67 12.33
N LEU A 32 3.77 4.06 11.75
CA LEU A 32 3.79 3.58 10.37
C LEU A 32 3.55 4.70 9.36
N PHE A 33 2.81 5.73 9.77
CA PHE A 33 2.38 6.86 8.95
C PHE A 33 2.56 8.19 9.72
N PRO A 34 3.82 8.60 9.97
CA PRO A 34 4.07 9.88 10.61
C PRO A 34 3.45 11.01 9.76
N ARG A 35 2.84 11.99 10.45
CA ARG A 35 2.24 13.15 9.78
C ARG A 35 3.34 13.95 9.08
N GLU A 36 3.02 14.47 7.90
CA GLU A 36 3.82 15.52 7.27
C GLU A 36 3.95 16.70 8.26
N ASN A 37 5.18 17.19 8.48
CA ASN A 37 5.40 18.33 9.37
C ASN A 37 4.55 19.54 8.90
N PRO A 38 4.12 20.43 9.80
CA PRO A 38 3.40 21.66 9.45
C PRO A 38 4.15 22.54 8.44
N ASP A 39 5.49 22.41 8.39
CA ASP A 39 6.39 23.08 7.46
C ASP A 39 6.55 22.33 6.12
N GLY A 40 5.74 21.30 5.87
CA GLY A 40 5.70 20.53 4.63
C GLY A 40 6.68 19.35 4.53
N GLY A 41 7.41 19.03 5.61
CA GLY A 41 8.41 17.95 5.60
C GLY A 41 7.99 16.72 6.41
N ALA A 42 7.28 15.76 5.82
CA ALA A 42 7.76 14.38 6.02
C ALA A 42 8.81 14.18 4.93
N VAL A 43 10.07 14.38 5.28
CA VAL A 43 11.16 14.11 4.34
C VAL A 43 11.18 12.59 4.22
N ALA A 44 10.63 12.08 3.13
CA ALA A 44 10.79 10.67 2.83
C ALA A 44 12.29 10.36 2.79
N GLU A 45 12.76 9.68 3.83
CA GLU A 45 14.19 9.59 4.17
C GLU A 45 14.90 8.63 3.22
N ASN A 46 14.11 7.76 2.59
CA ASN A 46 14.57 6.77 1.64
C ASN A 46 13.63 6.65 0.44
N ALA A 47 14.11 6.00 -0.60
CA ALA A 47 13.38 5.84 -1.85
C ALA A 47 12.09 5.01 -1.72
N HIS A 48 11.96 4.14 -0.69
CA HIS A 48 10.70 3.41 -0.44
C HIS A 48 9.61 4.38 0.04
N GLU A 49 9.94 5.23 1.01
CA GLU A 49 9.00 6.23 1.54
C GLU A 49 8.62 7.27 0.49
N GLN A 50 9.54 7.64 -0.40
CA GLN A 50 9.26 8.58 -1.49
C GLN A 50 8.22 8.01 -2.46
N LEU A 51 8.38 6.74 -2.81
CA LEU A 51 7.43 6.02 -3.67
C LEU A 51 6.08 5.86 -3.00
N GLU A 52 6.07 5.47 -1.73
CA GLU A 52 4.85 5.31 -0.94
C GLU A 52 4.07 6.62 -0.82
N ALA A 53 4.75 7.70 -0.43
CA ALA A 53 4.15 9.03 -0.30
C ALA A 53 3.59 9.51 -1.65
N THR A 54 4.37 9.35 -2.74
CA THR A 54 3.94 9.80 -4.06
C THR A 54 2.73 9.03 -4.55
N ILE A 55 2.70 7.71 -4.41
CA ILE A 55 1.54 6.91 -4.83
C ILE A 55 0.31 7.23 -3.98
N ARG A 56 0.46 7.38 -2.65
CA ARG A 56 -0.64 7.77 -1.76
C ARG A 56 -1.20 9.15 -2.07
N ASN A 57 -0.36 10.10 -2.50
CA ASN A 57 -0.76 11.47 -2.81
C ASN A 57 -1.34 11.57 -4.23
N ALA A 58 -0.69 10.99 -5.22
CA ALA A 58 -1.15 10.99 -6.62
C ALA A 58 -2.45 10.21 -6.82
N ALA A 59 -2.75 9.25 -5.93
CA ALA A 59 -4.00 8.53 -5.97
C ALA A 59 -5.21 9.38 -5.57
N GLU A 60 -5.06 10.53 -4.92
CA GLU A 60 -6.15 11.48 -4.60
C GLU A 60 -7.43 10.80 -4.07
N SER A 61 -7.30 9.86 -3.13
CA SER A 61 -8.44 9.11 -2.59
C SER A 61 -8.26 8.72 -1.13
N ARG A 62 -9.19 9.20 -0.28
CA ARG A 62 -9.29 8.78 1.12
C ARG A 62 -9.62 7.30 1.27
N TYR A 63 -10.35 6.72 0.31
CA TYR A 63 -10.78 5.32 0.39
C TYR A 63 -9.61 4.34 0.15
N LEU A 64 -8.77 4.64 -0.85
CA LEU A 64 -7.55 3.85 -1.11
C LEU A 64 -6.55 3.99 0.04
N ARG A 65 -6.39 5.23 0.53
CA ARG A 65 -5.55 5.50 1.71
C ARG A 65 -6.02 4.70 2.92
N ALA A 66 -7.31 4.74 3.25
CA ALA A 66 -7.87 4.00 4.37
C ALA A 66 -7.66 2.48 4.22
N LEU A 67 -7.90 1.90 3.04
CA LEU A 67 -7.68 0.47 2.81
C LEU A 67 -6.20 0.09 2.99
N TYR A 68 -5.30 0.87 2.41
CA TYR A 68 -3.87 0.63 2.51
C TYR A 68 -3.37 0.72 3.96
N GLU A 69 -3.73 1.78 4.69
CA GLU A 69 -3.36 1.95 6.09
C GLU A 69 -3.95 0.83 6.96
N THR A 70 -5.20 0.42 6.72
CA THR A 70 -5.82 -0.72 7.40
C THR A 70 -5.07 -2.02 7.14
N ALA A 71 -4.71 -2.30 5.88
CA ALA A 71 -3.95 -3.49 5.50
C ALA A 71 -2.56 -3.50 6.14
N MET A 72 -1.89 -2.35 6.21
CA MET A 72 -0.58 -2.21 6.85
C MET A 72 -0.63 -2.39 8.37
N LEU A 73 -1.65 -1.84 9.04
CA LEU A 73 -1.86 -2.06 10.48
C LEU A 73 -2.13 -3.55 10.77
N LEU A 74 -2.98 -4.18 9.96
CA LEU A 74 -3.26 -5.61 10.09
C LEU A 74 -1.99 -6.44 9.86
N TYR A 75 -1.23 -6.13 8.82
CA TYR A 75 0.06 -6.75 8.53
C TYR A 75 1.04 -6.62 9.71
N ALA A 76 1.24 -5.40 10.22
CA ALA A 76 2.17 -5.15 11.32
C ALA A 76 1.73 -5.83 12.62
N SER A 77 0.42 -5.89 12.89
CA SER A 77 -0.11 -6.65 14.03
C SER A 77 0.13 -8.15 13.93
N ARG A 78 0.24 -8.69 12.71
CA ARG A 78 0.38 -10.12 12.45
C ARG A 78 1.84 -10.57 12.32
N PHE A 79 2.66 -9.81 11.61
CA PHE A 79 4.03 -10.18 11.21
C PHE A 79 5.11 -9.30 11.84
N GLY A 80 4.72 -8.26 12.58
CA GLY A 80 5.65 -7.26 13.12
C GLY A 80 6.23 -6.34 12.03
N LYS A 81 7.34 -5.67 12.35
CA LYS A 81 7.95 -4.63 11.50
C LYS A 81 9.15 -5.11 10.66
N ARG A 82 9.61 -6.36 10.82
CA ARG A 82 10.87 -6.85 10.21
C ARG A 82 10.91 -6.79 8.68
N ASN A 83 9.84 -7.22 8.01
CA ASN A 83 9.76 -7.22 6.53
C ASN A 83 8.81 -6.13 6.00
N LEU A 84 8.66 -5.04 6.75
CA LEU A 84 7.66 -4.00 6.48
C LEU A 84 7.87 -3.31 5.14
N ALA A 85 9.12 -3.05 4.75
CA ALA A 85 9.44 -2.38 3.48
C ALA A 85 8.93 -3.18 2.27
N GLU A 86 9.13 -4.50 2.26
CA GLU A 86 8.60 -5.35 1.19
C GLU A 86 7.07 -5.36 1.19
N ALA A 87 6.46 -5.53 2.36
CA ALA A 87 5.01 -5.56 2.48
C ALA A 87 4.35 -4.26 2.02
N ARG A 88 4.94 -3.09 2.35
CA ARG A 88 4.51 -1.77 1.88
C ARG A 88 4.41 -1.75 0.36
N LEU A 89 5.48 -2.11 -0.35
CA LEU A 89 5.53 -2.08 -1.81
C LEU A 89 4.44 -2.96 -2.45
N TRP A 90 4.31 -4.21 -1.98
CA TRP A 90 3.34 -5.15 -2.54
C TRP A 90 1.89 -4.79 -2.22
N LEU A 91 1.59 -4.33 -1.00
CA LEU A 91 0.26 -3.84 -0.63
C LEU A 91 -0.09 -2.54 -1.36
N LEU A 92 0.89 -1.69 -1.60
CA LEU A 92 0.73 -0.46 -2.34
C LEU A 92 0.41 -0.74 -3.81
N ARG A 93 1.15 -1.64 -4.46
CA ARG A 93 0.79 -2.14 -5.80
C ARG A 93 -0.64 -2.68 -5.82
N PHE A 94 -0.98 -3.55 -4.87
CA PHE A 94 -2.30 -4.18 -4.80
C PHE A 94 -3.42 -3.14 -4.66
N VAL A 95 -3.38 -2.30 -3.62
CA VAL A 95 -4.48 -1.39 -3.29
C VAL A 95 -4.64 -0.32 -4.36
N PHE A 96 -3.54 0.29 -4.80
CA PHE A 96 -3.60 1.40 -5.75
C PHE A 96 -3.80 0.94 -7.21
N SER A 97 -3.70 -0.36 -7.50
CA SER A 97 -4.09 -0.92 -8.81
C SER A 97 -5.52 -0.57 -9.19
N LEU A 98 -6.45 -0.41 -8.23
CA LEU A 98 -7.84 -0.03 -8.50
C LEU A 98 -7.94 1.24 -9.35
N ARG A 99 -7.02 2.19 -9.17
CA ARG A 99 -6.97 3.44 -9.93
C ARG A 99 -6.72 3.22 -11.43
N LEU A 100 -6.07 2.11 -11.78
CA LEU A 100 -5.75 1.70 -13.13
C LEU A 100 -6.79 0.75 -13.73
N THR A 101 -7.68 0.17 -12.94
CA THR A 101 -8.74 -0.71 -13.44
C THR A 101 -9.96 0.07 -13.92
N LYS A 102 -10.90 -0.62 -14.59
CA LYS A 102 -12.22 -0.07 -14.96
C LYS A 102 -13.10 0.30 -13.76
N LEU A 103 -12.79 -0.22 -12.56
CA LEU A 103 -13.59 0.07 -11.36
C LEU A 103 -13.37 1.52 -10.93
N ARG A 104 -14.47 2.20 -10.61
CA ARG A 104 -14.42 3.54 -10.05
C ARG A 104 -13.81 3.48 -8.65
N VAL A 105 -12.88 4.39 -8.36
CA VAL A 105 -12.39 4.59 -6.99
C VAL A 105 -13.46 5.34 -6.19
N SER A 106 -14.30 4.56 -5.53
CA SER A 106 -15.32 4.98 -4.56
C SER A 106 -15.26 4.04 -3.35
N GLU A 107 -16.04 4.32 -2.31
CA GLU A 107 -16.17 3.42 -1.16
C GLU A 107 -16.57 2.01 -1.58
N GLN A 108 -17.61 1.90 -2.42
CA GLN A 108 -18.10 0.63 -2.95
C GLN A 108 -17.05 -0.07 -3.82
N GLY A 109 -16.29 0.67 -4.63
CA GLY A 109 -15.23 0.10 -5.46
C GLY A 109 -14.09 -0.50 -4.62
N VAL A 110 -13.71 0.18 -3.55
CA VAL A 110 -12.69 -0.32 -2.60
C VAL A 110 -13.20 -1.51 -1.79
N GLN A 111 -14.45 -1.48 -1.33
CA GLN A 111 -15.08 -2.64 -0.68
C GLN A 111 -15.13 -3.84 -1.62
N LYS A 112 -15.54 -3.63 -2.88
CA LYS A 112 -15.58 -4.67 -3.90
C LYS A 112 -14.20 -5.29 -4.12
N LEU A 113 -13.15 -4.48 -4.33
CA LEU A 113 -11.77 -4.98 -4.44
C LEU A 113 -11.37 -5.84 -3.23
N CYS A 114 -11.69 -5.36 -2.03
CA CYS A 114 -11.35 -6.06 -0.79
C CYS A 114 -12.08 -7.41 -0.65
N LEU A 115 -13.34 -7.48 -1.07
CA LEU A 115 -14.17 -8.70 -0.98
C LEU A 115 -13.83 -9.70 -2.08
N ASP A 116 -13.71 -9.24 -3.33
CA ASP A 116 -13.43 -10.09 -4.50
C ASP A 116 -12.10 -10.83 -4.35
N HIS A 117 -11.09 -10.14 -3.79
CA HIS A 117 -9.77 -10.71 -3.56
C HIS A 117 -9.51 -11.14 -2.12
N ARG A 118 -10.44 -10.88 -1.18
CA ARG A 118 -10.30 -11.22 0.25
C ARG A 118 -8.97 -10.74 0.86
N LEU A 119 -8.54 -9.53 0.49
CA LEU A 119 -7.21 -9.00 0.85
C LEU A 119 -6.94 -9.09 2.36
N LEU A 120 -7.86 -8.57 3.17
CA LEU A 120 -7.70 -8.54 4.64
C LEU A 120 -7.70 -9.94 5.24
N ASP A 121 -8.48 -10.87 4.68
CA ASP A 121 -8.48 -12.26 5.15
C ASP A 121 -7.16 -12.94 4.85
N HIS A 122 -6.58 -12.74 3.65
CA HIS A 122 -5.26 -13.27 3.33
C HIS A 122 -4.15 -12.75 4.24
N ILE A 123 -4.19 -11.46 4.62
CA ILE A 123 -3.25 -10.91 5.59
C ILE A 123 -3.44 -11.57 6.96
N ALA A 124 -4.69 -11.72 7.41
CA ALA A 124 -5.01 -12.28 8.71
C ALA A 124 -4.71 -13.80 8.82
N SER A 125 -4.94 -14.56 7.74
CA SER A 125 -4.87 -16.02 7.75
C SER A 125 -3.51 -16.57 7.32
N SER A 126 -2.66 -15.76 6.69
CA SER A 126 -1.32 -16.21 6.30
C SER A 126 -0.49 -16.61 7.53
N PHE A 127 0.16 -17.76 7.45
CA PHE A 127 0.97 -18.32 8.51
C PHE A 127 2.29 -17.55 8.70
N ASN A 128 2.89 -17.10 7.59
CA ASN A 128 4.11 -16.32 7.60
C ASN A 128 4.12 -15.27 6.48
N HIS A 129 5.11 -14.37 6.55
CA HIS A 129 5.33 -13.30 5.55
C HIS A 129 5.43 -13.85 4.12
N ALA A 130 6.17 -14.94 3.91
CA ALA A 130 6.40 -15.49 2.58
C ALA A 130 5.11 -15.94 1.90
N GLN A 131 4.18 -16.55 2.64
CA GLN A 131 2.87 -16.95 2.14
C GLN A 131 2.04 -15.74 1.68
N LEU A 132 2.03 -14.65 2.47
CA LEU A 132 1.34 -13.43 2.08
C LEU A 132 1.98 -12.79 0.83
N MET A 133 3.32 -12.74 0.78
CA MET A 133 4.01 -12.18 -0.39
C MET A 133 3.74 -13.00 -1.65
N GLN A 134 3.66 -14.33 -1.56
CA GLN A 134 3.29 -15.18 -2.69
C GLN A 134 1.90 -14.79 -3.24
N TYR A 135 0.92 -14.60 -2.35
CA TYR A 135 -0.42 -14.14 -2.72
C TYR A 135 -0.38 -12.76 -3.40
N LEU A 136 0.30 -11.77 -2.80
CA LEU A 136 0.35 -10.41 -3.35
C LEU A 136 1.11 -10.33 -4.69
N ARG A 137 2.11 -11.19 -4.89
CA ARG A 137 2.87 -11.30 -6.15
C ARG A 137 2.05 -11.95 -7.26
N ALA A 138 1.20 -12.92 -6.91
CA ALA A 138 0.33 -13.61 -7.87
C ALA A 138 -0.86 -12.75 -8.33
N TYR A 139 -1.22 -11.71 -7.57
CA TYR A 139 -2.27 -10.77 -7.95
C TYR A 139 -1.95 -10.08 -9.29
N THR A 140 -2.90 -10.07 -10.21
CA THR A 140 -2.83 -9.41 -11.52
C THR A 140 -4.12 -8.62 -11.77
N TYR A 141 -4.04 -7.61 -12.63
CA TYR A 141 -5.16 -6.74 -12.97
C TYR A 141 -4.96 -6.18 -14.38
N ASP A 142 -6.07 -5.89 -15.07
CA ASP A 142 -6.04 -5.26 -16.39
C ASP A 142 -6.05 -3.74 -16.25
N ILE A 143 -5.13 -3.09 -16.98
CA ILE A 143 -5.05 -1.64 -17.04
C ILE A 143 -6.07 -1.12 -18.05
N ASP A 144 -7.01 -0.35 -17.54
CA ASP A 144 -7.97 0.42 -18.31
C ASP A 144 -7.30 1.67 -18.86
N THR A 145 -7.09 1.68 -20.18
CA THR A 145 -6.43 2.78 -20.88
C THR A 145 -7.35 3.96 -21.15
N ASP A 146 -8.65 3.80 -20.95
CA ASP A 146 -9.61 4.89 -21.10
C ASP A 146 -9.29 5.98 -20.06
N GLY A 147 -9.30 7.26 -20.43
CA GLY A 147 -8.97 8.33 -19.48
C GLY A 147 -7.49 8.41 -19.05
N LEU A 148 -6.58 7.71 -19.75
CA LEU A 148 -5.14 8.03 -19.73
C LEU A 148 -4.78 9.22 -20.64
N ASP A 149 -5.72 9.66 -21.47
CA ASP A 149 -5.60 10.89 -22.25
C ASP A 149 -5.72 12.14 -21.39
N GLY A 150 -4.80 13.08 -21.57
CA GLY A 150 -4.91 14.41 -21.00
C GLY A 150 -4.58 14.50 -19.50
N GLY A 151 -5.30 15.37 -18.78
CA GLY A 151 -4.95 15.79 -17.41
C GLY A 151 -5.67 15.08 -16.27
N GLY A 152 -6.42 14.01 -16.54
CA GLY A 152 -7.26 13.33 -15.54
C GLY A 152 -6.48 12.68 -14.39
N VAL A 153 -7.19 12.35 -13.29
CA VAL A 153 -6.59 11.77 -12.07
C VAL A 153 -5.79 10.50 -12.37
N ARG A 154 -6.28 9.62 -13.27
CA ARG A 154 -5.58 8.39 -13.67
C ARG A 154 -4.28 8.69 -14.42
N ALA A 155 -4.30 9.63 -15.36
CA ALA A 155 -3.11 10.06 -16.09
C ALA A 155 -2.07 10.72 -15.16
N ARG A 156 -2.50 11.58 -14.24
CA ARG A 156 -1.63 12.16 -13.21
C ARG A 156 -1.01 11.09 -12.33
N TYR A 157 -1.81 10.13 -11.86
CA TYR A 157 -1.34 9.00 -11.08
C TYR A 157 -0.19 8.27 -11.78
N VAL A 158 -0.39 7.85 -13.03
CA VAL A 158 0.65 7.16 -13.81
C VAL A 158 1.91 8.01 -13.96
N ARG A 159 1.78 9.29 -14.33
CA ARG A 159 2.93 10.20 -14.47
C ARG A 159 3.71 10.37 -13.16
N SER A 160 3.01 10.49 -12.03
CA SER A 160 3.64 10.61 -10.72
C SER A 160 4.43 9.35 -10.36
N VAL A 161 3.88 8.16 -10.64
CA VAL A 161 4.60 6.89 -10.39
C VAL A 161 5.85 6.79 -11.26
N TYR A 162 5.74 7.05 -12.56
CA TYR A 162 6.89 7.04 -13.47
C TYR A 162 7.95 8.09 -13.10
N GLY A 163 7.51 9.28 -12.68
CA GLY A 163 8.40 10.34 -12.21
C GLY A 163 9.29 9.90 -11.05
N VAL A 164 8.72 9.25 -10.03
CA VAL A 164 9.51 8.74 -8.89
C VAL A 164 10.40 7.57 -9.27
N MET A 165 9.97 6.74 -10.23
CA MET A 165 10.83 5.67 -10.75
C MET A 165 11.99 6.19 -11.61
N GLY A 166 12.04 7.50 -11.91
CA GLY A 166 13.03 8.12 -12.79
C GLY A 166 12.90 7.65 -14.25
N GLN A 167 11.69 7.27 -14.65
CA GLN A 167 11.40 6.71 -15.98
C GLN A 167 10.46 7.64 -16.75
N PRO A 168 10.64 7.80 -18.07
CA PRO A 168 9.67 8.53 -18.88
C PRO A 168 8.33 7.80 -18.88
N CYS A 169 7.23 8.55 -18.83
CA CYS A 169 5.89 7.97 -18.96
C CYS A 169 5.72 7.41 -20.39
N PRO A 170 5.48 6.10 -20.55
CA PRO A 170 5.37 5.49 -21.86
C PRO A 170 4.00 5.74 -22.50
N GLU A 171 3.88 5.40 -23.79
CA GLU A 171 2.62 5.46 -24.51
C GLU A 171 1.59 4.47 -23.97
N LYS A 172 0.30 4.70 -24.26
CA LYS A 172 -0.81 3.90 -23.70
C LYS A 172 -0.70 2.39 -23.94
N GLU A 173 -0.27 1.99 -25.14
CA GLU A 173 -0.17 0.57 -25.49
C GLU A 173 0.91 -0.12 -24.66
N GLN A 174 2.02 0.58 -24.42
CA GLN A 174 3.13 0.12 -23.60
C GLN A 174 2.75 0.07 -22.11
N LEU A 175 1.84 0.96 -21.65
CA LEU A 175 1.37 0.96 -20.26
C LEU A 175 0.67 -0.34 -19.88
N LYS A 176 -0.18 -0.90 -20.77
CA LYS A 176 -0.95 -2.13 -20.49
C LYS A 176 -0.08 -3.29 -20.03
N ASN A 177 1.11 -3.43 -20.62
CA ASN A 177 2.01 -4.55 -20.35
C ASN A 177 3.22 -4.15 -19.51
N GLY A 178 3.52 -2.85 -19.41
CA GLY A 178 4.78 -2.35 -18.87
C GLY A 178 4.70 -1.69 -17.50
N PHE A 179 3.53 -1.17 -17.09
CA PHE A 179 3.41 -0.41 -15.83
C PHE A 179 3.83 -1.25 -14.63
N ASP A 180 3.18 -2.41 -14.49
CA ASP A 180 3.36 -3.27 -13.34
C ASP A 180 4.74 -3.95 -13.33
N ALA A 181 5.23 -4.35 -14.50
CA ALA A 181 6.58 -4.89 -14.67
C ALA A 181 7.65 -3.84 -14.30
N GLY A 182 7.46 -2.58 -14.70
CA GLY A 182 8.35 -1.46 -14.34
C GLY A 182 8.36 -1.23 -12.83
N LEU A 183 7.18 -1.21 -12.21
CA LEU A 183 7.01 -1.03 -10.78
C LEU A 183 7.66 -2.18 -9.99
N ILE A 184 7.43 -3.44 -10.37
CA ILE A 184 8.04 -4.62 -9.73
C ILE A 184 9.57 -4.61 -9.90
N LYS A 185 10.07 -4.24 -11.08
CA LYS A 185 11.53 -4.09 -11.29
C LYS A 185 12.11 -3.03 -10.37
N HIS A 186 11.40 -1.92 -10.17
CA HIS A 186 11.81 -0.87 -9.25
C HIS A 186 11.78 -1.37 -7.79
N PHE A 187 10.75 -2.11 -7.38
CA PHE A 187 10.69 -2.76 -6.07
C PHE A 187 11.89 -3.68 -5.81
N GLY A 188 12.29 -4.47 -6.81
CA GLY A 188 13.49 -5.32 -6.73
C GLY A 188 14.76 -4.53 -6.41
N LYS A 189 14.94 -3.35 -7.02
CA LYS A 189 16.06 -2.45 -6.72
C LYS A 189 16.01 -1.92 -5.30
N LEU A 190 14.83 -1.48 -4.85
CA LEU A 190 14.64 -0.92 -3.52
C LEU A 190 14.87 -1.96 -2.41
N THR A 191 14.42 -3.19 -2.62
CA THR A 191 14.61 -4.30 -1.68
C THR A 191 16.06 -4.84 -1.68
N ALA A 192 16.80 -4.71 -2.77
CA ALA A 192 18.22 -5.03 -2.83
C ALA A 192 19.09 -3.95 -2.15
N SER A 193 18.76 -2.67 -2.37
CA SER A 193 19.48 -1.53 -1.77
C SER A 193 19.38 -1.50 -0.24
N GLY A 194 18.26 -1.96 0.33
CA GLY A 194 18.07 -2.02 1.79
C GLY A 194 18.76 -3.20 2.49
N ARG A 195 19.37 -4.15 1.75
CA ARG A 195 20.17 -5.25 2.34
C ARG A 195 21.67 -4.95 2.40
N ALA A 196 22.10 -3.83 1.83
CA ALA A 196 23.50 -3.40 1.77
C ALA A 196 23.86 -2.36 2.85
N ALA A 197 22.93 -2.05 3.77
CA ALA A 197 23.09 -1.12 4.89
C ALA A 197 22.91 -1.86 6.22
#